data_AF-W7UAY4-F1
#
_entry.id   AF-W7UAY4-F1
#
_cell.length_a   1.000
_cell.length_b   1.000
_cell.length_c   1.000
_cell.angle_alpha   90.00
_cell.angle_beta   90.00
_cell.angle_gamma   90.00
#
_symmetry.space_group_name_H-M   'P 1'
#
loop_
_entity.id
_entity.type
_entity.pdbx_description
1 polymer ?
#
loop_
_entity_poly.entity_id
_entity_poly.type
_entity_poly.pdbx_seq_one_letter_code
_entity_poly.pdbx_strand_id
1 'polypeptide(L)' 'MSANELKQAVITENEIAFSHSGNDYLLYGWDQCDGYVLSLEREGELVWQSAPQPKKVCIEDFISYYSEL' A
#
# COMPACT_ATOMS: atom_id res chain seq x y z
N MET A 1 1.25 12.34 2.89
CA MET A 1 0.46 11.69 3.96
C MET A 1 1.41 11.02 4.95
N SER A 2 1.15 11.09 6.25
CA SER A 2 1.99 10.40 7.25
C SER A 2 1.76 8.88 7.23
N ALA A 3 2.75 8.10 7.67
CA ALA A 3 2.62 6.64 7.77
C ALA A 3 1.42 6.19 8.65
N ASN A 4 1.07 7.01 9.65
CA ASN A 4 -0.01 6.71 10.57
C ASN A 4 -1.40 6.96 9.93
N GLU A 5 -1.53 8.01 9.10
CA GLU A 5 -2.73 8.26 8.31
C GLU A 5 -2.91 7.18 7.24
N LEU A 6 -1.83 6.76 6.58
CA LEU A 6 -1.86 5.64 5.63
C LEU A 6 -2.38 4.39 6.33
N LYS A 7 -1.80 4.02 7.47
CA LYS A 7 -2.21 2.83 8.24
C LYS A 7 -3.70 2.79 8.58
N GLN A 8 -4.30 3.95 8.87
CA GLN A 8 -5.74 4.06 9.12
C GLN A 8 -6.55 3.95 7.84
N ALA A 9 -6.15 4.65 6.77
CA ALA A 9 -6.82 4.62 5.49
C ALA A 9 -6.87 3.21 4.90
N VAL A 10 -5.79 2.43 5.06
CA VAL A 10 -5.80 1.06 4.55
C VAL A 10 -6.82 0.19 5.27
N ILE A 11 -7.13 0.44 6.55
CA ILE A 11 -8.16 -0.35 7.25
C ILE A 11 -9.57 -0.13 6.66
N THR A 12 -9.83 1.03 6.04
CA THR A 12 -11.18 1.46 5.65
C THR A 12 -11.45 1.45 4.16
N GLU A 13 -10.42 1.53 3.31
CA GLU A 13 -10.54 1.69 1.87
C GLU A 13 -9.84 0.55 1.11
N ASN A 14 -10.39 0.17 -0.04
CA ASN A 14 -9.83 -0.88 -0.89
C ASN A 14 -8.70 -0.40 -1.82
N GLU A 15 -8.72 0.90 -2.10
CA GLU A 15 -7.77 1.62 -2.93
C GLU A 15 -7.51 2.97 -2.30
N ILE A 16 -6.25 3.42 -2.27
CA ILE A 16 -5.84 4.69 -1.67
C ILE A 16 -4.95 5.41 -2.67
N ALA A 17 -5.43 6.56 -3.13
CA ALA A 17 -4.63 7.50 -3.90
C ALA A 17 -3.99 8.53 -2.96
N PHE A 18 -2.67 8.75 -3.07
CA PHE A 18 -1.97 9.72 -2.25
C PHE A 18 -0.71 10.26 -2.93
N SER A 19 -0.32 11.49 -2.58
CA SER A 19 0.94 12.07 -3.05
C SER A 19 2.02 11.99 -1.97
N HIS A 20 3.24 11.62 -2.36
CA HIS A 20 4.42 11.57 -1.50
C HIS A 20 5.66 12.06 -2.26
N SER A 21 6.40 13.00 -1.65
CA SER A 21 7.64 13.57 -2.21
C SER A 21 7.50 14.05 -3.67
N GLY A 22 6.33 14.61 -4.02
CA GLY A 22 6.03 15.15 -5.35
C GLY A 22 5.56 14.12 -6.39
N ASN A 23 5.44 12.85 -6.03
CA ASN A 23 4.92 11.79 -6.92
C ASN A 23 3.53 11.34 -6.44
N ASP A 24 2.69 10.95 -7.38
CA ASP A 24 1.37 10.38 -7.11
C ASP A 24 1.45 8.85 -7.06
N TYR A 25 0.86 8.30 -6.00
CA TYR A 25 0.83 6.87 -5.72
C TYR A 25 -0.60 6.34 -5.64
N LEU A 26 -0.78 5.10 -6.06
CA LEU A 26 -2.02 4.34 -5.92
C LEU A 26 -1.70 3.00 -5.22
N LEU A 27 -2.22 2.82 -4.02
CA LEU A 27 -2.13 1.58 -3.25
C LEU A 27 -3.46 0.82 -3.36
N TYR A 28 -3.45 -0.43 -3.81
CA TYR A 28 -4.68 -1.20 -4.06
C TYR A 28 -4.50 -2.70 -3.83
N GLY A 29 -5.62 -3.42 -3.72
CA GLY A 29 -5.64 -4.87 -3.50
C GLY A 29 -5.71 -5.27 -2.02
N TRP A 30 -6.06 -4.34 -1.14
CA TRP A 30 -5.96 -4.53 0.30
C TRP A 30 -6.92 -5.57 0.90
N ASP A 31 -8.19 -5.61 0.49
CA ASP A 31 -9.10 -6.68 0.92
C ASP A 31 -8.81 -8.02 0.21
N GLN A 32 -7.93 -8.01 -0.79
CA GLN A 32 -7.56 -9.22 -1.53
C GLN A 32 -6.30 -9.87 -0.96
N CYS A 33 -5.61 -9.24 0.00
CA CYS A 33 -4.46 -9.78 0.74
C CYS A 33 -4.81 -10.97 1.66
N ASP A 34 -5.79 -11.79 1.32
CA ASP A 34 -5.99 -13.11 1.91
C ASP A 34 -6.09 -14.14 0.77
N GLY A 35 -5.03 -14.17 -0.06
CA GLY A 35 -4.94 -15.01 -1.25
C GLY A 35 -4.37 -14.32 -2.50
N TYR A 36 -4.32 -12.98 -2.51
CA TYR A 36 -3.70 -12.15 -3.55
C TYR A 36 -2.69 -11.17 -2.95
N VAL A 37 -2.29 -10.15 -3.72
CA VAL A 37 -1.17 -9.24 -3.45
C VAL A 37 -1.63 -7.80 -3.25
N LEU A 38 -0.92 -7.05 -2.38
CA LEU A 38 -1.02 -5.60 -2.28
C LEU A 38 -0.09 -4.97 -3.31
N SER A 39 -0.57 -4.00 -4.07
CA SER A 39 0.21 -3.36 -5.13
C SER A 39 0.29 -1.86 -4.92
N LEU A 40 1.46 -1.29 -5.17
CA LEU A 40 1.72 0.14 -5.15
C LEU A 40 2.19 0.58 -6.53
N GLU A 41 1.40 1.44 -7.15
CA GLU A 41 1.78 2.16 -8.36
C GLU A 41 2.30 3.55 -8.02
N ARG A 42 3.27 4.03 -8.80
CA ARG A 42 3.72 5.41 -8.85
C ARG A 42 3.54 5.90 -10.27
N GLU A 43 2.72 6.93 -10.47
CA GLU A 43 2.44 7.50 -11.80
C GLU A 43 1.99 6.45 -12.84
N GLY A 44 1.29 5.40 -12.40
CA GLY A 44 0.82 4.29 -13.25
C GLY A 44 1.84 3.18 -13.49
N GLU A 45 3.03 3.25 -12.89
CA GLU A 45 4.03 2.17 -12.90
C GLU A 45 4.02 1.40 -11.59
N LEU A 46 3.91 0.07 -11.65
CA LEU A 46 4.01 -0.79 -10.47
C LEU A 46 5.43 -0.72 -9.89
N VAL A 47 5.60 -0.08 -8.74
CA VAL A 47 6.91 0.09 -8.07
C VAL A 47 7.12 -0.88 -6.92
N TRP A 48 6.05 -1.44 -6.37
CA TRP A 48 6.12 -2.43 -5.30
C TRP A 48 4.88 -3.32 -5.30
N GLN A 49 5.08 -4.59 -4.90
CA GLN A 49 4.02 -5.56 -4.73
C GLN A 49 4.38 -6.54 -3.61
N SER A 50 3.41 -6.86 -2.74
CA SER A 50 3.59 -7.86 -1.69
C SER A 50 3.56 -9.29 -2.25
N ALA A 51 4.05 -10.25 -1.48
CA ALA A 51 3.72 -11.65 -1.71
C ALA A 51 2.24 -11.92 -1.32
N PRO A 52 1.62 -13.02 -1.83
CA PRO A 52 0.35 -13.49 -1.30
C PRO A 52 0.53 -14.01 0.12
N GLN A 53 -0.04 -13.29 1.08
CA GLN A 53 0.11 -13.55 2.51
C GLN A 53 -1.05 -12.89 3.27
N PRO A 54 -1.28 -13.23 4.55
CA PRO A 54 -2.39 -12.67 5.30
C PRO A 54 -2.34 -11.15 5.36
N LYS A 55 -3.53 -10.53 5.30
CA LYS A 55 -3.72 -9.07 5.23
C LYS A 55 -2.82 -8.30 6.18
N LYS A 56 -2.77 -8.73 7.45
CA LYS A 56 -1.94 -8.15 8.50
C LYS A 56 -0.46 -8.03 8.10
N VAL A 57 0.10 -9.07 7.48
CA VAL A 57 1.51 -9.12 7.07
C VAL A 57 1.75 -8.18 5.88
N CYS A 58 0.82 -8.11 4.91
CA CYS A 58 0.91 -7.11 3.83
C CYS A 58 0.95 -5.67 4.35
N ILE A 59 0.18 -5.36 5.40
CA ILE A 59 0.22 -4.04 6.05
C ILE A 59 1.63 -3.74 6.57
N GLU A 60 2.20 -4.69 7.31
CA GLU A 60 3.49 -4.54 7.97
C GLU A 60 4.63 -4.40 6.96
N ASP A 61 4.60 -5.19 5.88
CA ASP A 61 5.57 -5.12 4.78
C ASP A 61 5.48 -3.80 4.03
N PHE A 62 4.26 -3.35 3.71
CA PHE A 62 4.06 -2.07 3.03
C PHE A 62 4.51 -0.90 3.90
N ILE A 63 4.20 -0.90 5.20
CA ILE A 63 4.65 0.15 6.13
C ILE A 63 6.18 0.18 6.19
N SER A 64 6.82 -0.99 6.24
CA SER A 64 8.28 -1.10 6.24
C SER A 64 8.87 -0.49 4.97
N TYR A 65 8.35 -0.88 3.79
CA TYR A 65 8.77 -0.32 2.50
C TYR A 65 8.54 1.19 2.41
N TYR A 66 7.35 1.68 2.80
CA TYR A 66 7.01 3.09 2.75
C TYR A 66 7.86 3.95 3.71
N SER A 67 8.39 3.36 4.78
CA SER A 67 9.28 4.07 5.71
C SER A 67 10.68 4.31 5.14
N GLU A 68 11.03 3.61 4.06
CA GLU A 68 12.31 3.72 3.34
C GLU A 68 12.22 4.60 2.08
N LEU A 69 11.01 4.97 1.64
CA LEU A 69 10.72 5.90 0.54
C LEU A 69 10.95 7.37 0.95
#